data_AF-A0A101IUC2-F1
#
_entry.id   AF-A0A101IUC2-F1
#
_cell.length_a   1.000
_cell.length_b   1.000
_cell.length_c   1.000
_cell.angle_alpha   90.00
_cell.angle_beta   90.00
_cell.angle_gamma   90.00
#
_symmetry.space_group_name_H-M   'P 1'
#
loop_
_entity.id
_entity.type
_entity.pdbx_description
1 polymer ?
#
loop_
_entity_poly.entity_id
_entity_poly.type
_entity_poly.pdbx_seq_one_letter_code
_entity_poly.pdbx_strand_id
1 'polypeptide(L)'
;DGYVLTHTYEPVSIPTQEEVDAYLPAFNPYQRLDASNPMSFGMYATPDYYMEFRYEIDRAQHRAKEVFAKAGREFARQFERDYSAPVEGYRLEDADTAIVAMGSICGTAKDAVDEMRDAGKNAGLLKIRMFRPFPAEEIVDALKGVSTVAVLDRNISLGSGGGVGTEVKAALSGSGTAVYDYIVALGGRDIRKKDIAGIVDLAEEGRGDMPEGCDLFTPGHRACGGCGPALAARLLLRATGENVIVVNSTGCMEVFSTPYPETTWGVPWIHSLFENAAAVASGIEASLKKQGRSEKVVCICGDGATFDIGMLCISGAFERGHDITYVCYDNEAYMNTGIQRSGATPYAASTTTSPAGACSPGNVRPKKDMPAILAAHGAPYVATASIAYPTDFEKKVRRAINTPGPCYIQVHTPCCTGWGFESSETITMAKLAIETGLWVNYEMVNGVVEKAKKVKRKPVEEYLSRQKRFRHLFKPSRRDDLIAEIQRIADANAERFGIDIRSKEPRE
;
A
#
# COMPACT_ATOMS: atom_id res chain seq x y z
N ASP A 1 6.57 3.01 -14.01
CA ASP A 1 5.10 3.12 -14.08
C ASP A 1 4.46 1.79 -13.73
N GLY A 2 4.04 1.64 -12.47
CA GLY A 2 3.27 0.46 -12.05
C GLY A 2 1.87 0.46 -12.67
N TYR A 3 1.32 -0.73 -12.91
CA TYR A 3 0.04 -0.97 -13.61
C TYR A 3 0.11 -0.62 -15.12
N VAL A 4 0.39 0.63 -15.48
CA VAL A 4 0.40 1.09 -16.88
C VAL A 4 1.43 0.36 -17.75
N LEU A 5 2.63 0.07 -17.24
CA LEU A 5 3.59 -0.78 -17.97
C LEU A 5 3.51 -2.24 -17.52
N THR A 6 3.36 -2.49 -16.21
CA THR A 6 3.49 -3.85 -15.68
C THR A 6 2.28 -4.75 -15.95
N HIS A 7 1.12 -4.19 -16.32
CA HIS A 7 -0.12 -4.93 -16.58
C HIS A 7 -0.74 -4.64 -17.96
N THR A 8 -0.04 -3.90 -18.81
CA THR A 8 -0.44 -3.73 -20.22
C THR A 8 0.08 -4.91 -21.03
N TYR A 9 -0.82 -5.54 -21.77
CA TYR A 9 -0.46 -6.60 -22.71
C TYR A 9 -0.23 -5.96 -24.08
N GLU A 10 1.00 -6.06 -24.56
CA GLU A 10 1.37 -5.63 -25.90
C GLU A 10 2.24 -6.71 -26.56
N PRO A 11 2.16 -6.86 -27.90
CA PRO A 11 3.13 -7.67 -28.62
C PRO A 11 4.54 -7.09 -28.42
N VAL A 12 5.42 -7.88 -27.83
CA VAL A 12 6.83 -7.52 -27.64
C VAL A 12 7.74 -8.53 -28.32
N SER A 13 8.89 -8.07 -28.80
CA SER A 13 9.99 -8.96 -29.21
C SER A 13 10.76 -9.37 -27.95
N ILE A 14 10.66 -10.66 -27.60
CA ILE A 14 11.37 -11.27 -26.48
C ILE A 14 12.57 -12.03 -27.05
N PRO A 15 13.81 -11.67 -26.66
CA PRO A 15 14.98 -12.43 -27.09
C PRO A 15 14.93 -13.86 -26.54
N THR A 16 15.51 -14.80 -27.28
CA THR A 16 15.64 -16.19 -26.80
C THR A 16 16.58 -16.24 -25.60
N GLN A 17 16.47 -17.28 -24.77
CA GLN A 17 17.39 -17.46 -23.65
C GLN A 17 18.85 -17.55 -24.14
N GLU A 18 19.08 -18.15 -25.31
CA GLU A 18 20.40 -18.26 -25.94
C GLU A 18 20.99 -16.89 -26.32
N GLU A 19 20.15 -16.00 -26.87
CA GLU A 19 20.56 -14.62 -27.17
C GLU A 19 20.86 -13.83 -25.89
N VAL A 20 20.07 -14.04 -24.83
CA VAL A 20 20.30 -13.42 -23.51
C VAL A 20 21.62 -13.91 -22.92
N ASP A 21 21.87 -15.21 -22.92
CA ASP A 21 23.10 -15.82 -22.37
C ASP A 21 24.35 -15.41 -23.16
N ALA A 22 24.21 -15.18 -24.48
CA ALA A 22 25.28 -14.64 -25.32
C ALA A 22 25.61 -13.17 -25.01
N TYR A 23 24.61 -12.38 -24.59
CA TYR A 23 24.79 -10.98 -24.22
C TYR A 23 25.27 -10.79 -22.77
N LEU A 24 24.67 -11.53 -21.82
CA LEU A 24 24.87 -11.38 -20.39
C LEU A 24 25.44 -12.68 -19.80
N PRO A 25 26.72 -12.68 -19.35
CA PRO A 25 27.31 -13.89 -18.77
C PRO A 25 26.61 -14.28 -17.47
N ALA A 26 26.76 -15.56 -17.08
CA ALA A 26 26.22 -16.08 -15.83
C ALA A 26 26.59 -15.19 -14.63
N PHE A 27 25.61 -14.96 -13.75
CA PHE A 27 25.78 -14.06 -12.61
C PHE A 27 26.95 -14.49 -11.72
N ASN A 28 27.98 -13.66 -11.68
CA ASN A 28 29.13 -13.82 -10.82
C ASN A 28 29.28 -12.56 -9.96
N PRO A 29 28.77 -12.53 -8.72
CA PRO A 29 28.82 -11.33 -7.91
C PRO A 29 30.26 -10.94 -7.62
N TYR A 30 30.59 -9.68 -7.89
CA TYR A 30 31.91 -9.10 -7.64
C TYR A 30 32.30 -9.14 -6.15
N GLN A 31 31.31 -9.07 -5.25
CA GLN A 31 31.47 -9.11 -3.80
C GLN A 31 30.65 -10.26 -3.22
N ARG A 32 31.28 -11.10 -2.37
CA ARG A 32 30.65 -12.27 -1.74
C ARG A 32 30.99 -12.31 -0.25
N LEU A 33 29.98 -12.52 0.60
CA LEU A 33 30.19 -12.89 2.00
C LEU A 33 30.44 -14.39 2.07
N ASP A 34 31.71 -14.77 2.17
CA ASP A 34 32.16 -16.16 2.25
C ASP A 34 32.89 -16.38 3.58
N ALA A 35 32.48 -17.40 4.33
CA ALA A 35 33.14 -17.73 5.59
C ALA A 35 34.61 -18.15 5.41
N SER A 36 34.96 -18.70 4.24
CA SER A 36 36.33 -19.07 3.88
C SER A 36 37.17 -17.90 3.37
N ASN A 37 36.52 -16.79 2.99
CA ASN A 37 37.16 -15.54 2.59
C ASN A 37 36.41 -14.34 3.21
N PRO A 38 36.57 -14.09 4.52
CA PRO A 38 35.72 -13.16 5.24
C PRO A 38 35.94 -11.72 4.79
N MET A 39 34.83 -10.99 4.59
CA MET A 39 34.81 -9.57 4.24
C MET A 39 33.83 -8.82 5.15
N SER A 40 34.09 -7.52 5.38
CA SER A 40 33.18 -6.65 6.12
C SER A 40 32.54 -5.62 5.18
N PHE A 41 31.22 -5.46 5.26
CA PHE A 41 30.46 -4.49 4.48
C PHE A 41 29.72 -3.53 5.41
N GLY A 42 29.57 -2.28 4.99
CA GLY A 42 28.81 -1.28 5.76
C GLY A 42 29.46 -0.86 7.08
N MET A 43 30.80 -0.89 7.13
CA MET A 43 31.55 -0.48 8.32
C MET A 43 31.28 0.99 8.67
N TYR A 44 31.30 1.27 9.97
CA TYR A 44 31.31 2.64 10.47
C TYR A 44 32.57 3.37 9.99
N ALA A 45 32.41 4.55 9.39
CA ALA A 45 33.50 5.42 8.97
C ALA A 45 33.39 6.77 9.70
N THR A 46 34.52 7.27 10.20
CA THR A 46 34.61 8.62 10.79
C THR A 46 34.59 9.69 9.69
N PRO A 47 34.39 10.97 10.04
CA PRO A 47 34.51 12.08 9.09
C PRO A 47 35.85 12.11 8.33
N ASP A 48 36.92 11.52 8.87
CA ASP A 48 38.25 11.46 8.25
C ASP A 48 38.32 10.63 6.96
N TYR A 49 37.30 9.79 6.69
CA TYR A 49 37.24 8.90 5.52
C TYR A 49 35.92 9.00 4.75
N TYR A 50 34.86 9.49 5.39
CA TYR A 50 33.52 9.46 4.79
C TYR A 50 33.43 10.32 3.53
N MET A 51 34.13 11.46 3.50
CA MET A 51 34.14 12.36 2.34
C MET A 51 34.72 11.65 1.11
N GLU A 52 35.83 10.95 1.27
CA GLU A 52 36.54 10.21 0.22
C GLU A 52 35.66 9.07 -0.32
N PHE A 53 34.95 8.36 0.55
CA PHE A 53 34.00 7.33 0.10
C PHE A 53 32.84 7.92 -0.71
N ARG A 54 32.27 9.06 -0.28
CA ARG A 54 31.21 9.75 -1.05
C ARG A 54 31.74 10.26 -2.39
N TYR A 55 32.96 10.79 -2.42
CA TYR A 55 33.62 11.22 -3.64
C TYR A 55 33.88 10.05 -4.61
N GLU A 56 34.35 8.90 -4.12
CA GLU A 56 34.54 7.71 -4.97
C GLU A 56 33.21 7.17 -5.53
N ILE A 57 32.12 7.19 -4.75
CA ILE A 57 30.78 6.86 -5.23
C ILE A 57 30.33 7.86 -6.31
N ASP A 58 30.52 9.16 -6.09
CA ASP A 58 30.17 10.19 -7.05
C ASP A 58 30.97 10.06 -8.36
N ARG A 59 32.28 9.82 -8.28
CA ARG A 59 33.10 9.49 -9.46
C ARG A 59 32.63 8.24 -10.17
N ALA A 60 32.21 7.21 -9.43
CA ALA A 60 31.64 6.00 -10.02
C ALA A 60 30.31 6.28 -10.75
N GLN A 61 29.46 7.15 -10.20
CA GLN A 61 28.24 7.61 -10.87
C GLN A 61 28.58 8.33 -12.18
N HIS A 62 29.53 9.27 -12.18
CA HIS A 62 29.94 9.96 -13.41
C HIS A 62 30.47 8.99 -14.49
N ARG A 63 31.32 8.03 -14.11
CA ARG A 63 31.81 6.97 -15.02
C ARG A 63 30.70 6.09 -15.58
N ALA A 64 29.55 5.99 -14.90
CA ALA A 64 28.43 5.19 -15.37
C ALA A 64 27.83 5.70 -16.68
N LYS A 65 27.96 7.00 -17.03
CA LYS A 65 27.51 7.54 -18.33
C LYS A 65 28.17 6.83 -19.52
N GLU A 66 29.49 6.65 -19.45
CA GLU A 66 30.25 5.98 -20.53
C GLU A 66 29.86 4.50 -20.65
N VAL A 67 29.69 3.83 -19.51
CA VAL A 67 29.26 2.43 -19.44
C VAL A 67 27.84 2.27 -19.99
N PHE A 68 26.92 3.16 -19.64
CA PHE A 68 25.55 3.19 -20.17
C PHE A 68 25.56 3.31 -21.70
N ALA A 69 26.29 4.29 -22.25
CA ALA A 69 26.36 4.49 -23.69
C ALA A 69 27.01 3.30 -24.41
N LYS A 70 28.05 2.70 -23.81
CA LYS A 70 28.69 1.49 -24.34
C LYS A 70 27.72 0.32 -24.36
N ALA A 71 27.05 0.04 -23.25
CA ALA A 71 26.08 -1.05 -23.13
C ALA A 71 24.91 -0.88 -24.11
N GLY A 72 24.39 0.35 -24.28
CA GLY A 72 23.34 0.64 -25.26
C GLY A 72 23.77 0.34 -26.69
N ARG A 73 25.02 0.66 -27.07
CA ARG A 73 25.57 0.32 -28.39
C ARG A 73 25.81 -1.18 -28.57
N GLU A 74 26.27 -1.87 -27.53
CA GLU A 74 26.45 -3.33 -27.55
C GLU A 74 25.10 -4.02 -27.71
N PHE A 75 24.07 -3.56 -26.99
CA PHE A 75 22.69 -4.01 -27.13
C PHE A 75 22.17 -3.76 -28.56
N ALA A 76 22.44 -2.60 -29.15
CA ALA A 76 22.04 -2.29 -30.52
C ALA A 76 22.67 -3.24 -31.56
N ARG A 77 23.93 -3.63 -31.38
CA ARG A 77 24.60 -4.57 -32.30
C ARG A 77 23.97 -5.96 -32.29
N GLN A 78 23.44 -6.39 -31.15
CA GLN A 78 22.89 -7.73 -30.99
C GLN A 78 21.38 -7.79 -31.20
N PHE A 79 20.65 -6.74 -30.82
CA PHE A 79 19.19 -6.72 -30.78
C PHE A 79 18.55 -5.60 -31.62
N GLU A 80 19.35 -4.91 -32.44
CA GLU A 80 18.92 -3.88 -33.41
C GLU A 80 18.16 -2.68 -32.79
N ARG A 81 18.29 -2.47 -31.49
CA ARG A 81 17.62 -1.39 -30.73
C ARG A 81 18.65 -0.56 -29.98
N ASP A 82 18.75 0.73 -30.29
CA ASP A 82 19.74 1.61 -29.68
C ASP A 82 19.19 2.39 -28.47
N TYR A 83 19.79 2.12 -27.32
CA TYR A 83 19.50 2.78 -26.04
C TYR A 83 20.68 3.58 -25.49
N SER A 84 21.70 3.88 -26.31
CA SER A 84 22.94 4.53 -25.87
C SER A 84 22.80 6.01 -25.54
N ALA A 85 21.77 6.69 -26.07
CA ALA A 85 21.49 8.08 -25.76
C ALA A 85 20.75 8.23 -24.41
N PRO A 86 21.18 9.12 -23.51
CA PRO A 86 20.55 9.32 -22.20
C PRO A 86 19.22 10.08 -22.28
N VAL A 87 19.01 10.80 -23.39
CA VAL A 87 17.76 11.50 -23.74
C VAL A 87 17.36 11.16 -25.18
N GLU A 88 16.09 11.32 -25.49
CA GLU A 88 15.51 11.09 -26.83
C GLU A 88 14.60 12.27 -27.18
N GLY A 89 15.00 13.05 -28.19
CA GLY A 89 14.19 14.14 -28.73
C GLY A 89 13.17 13.65 -29.75
N TYR A 90 12.03 14.33 -29.82
CA TYR A 90 10.97 14.10 -30.79
C TYR A 90 10.35 15.42 -31.21
N ARG A 91 10.54 15.80 -32.48
CA ARG A 91 10.08 17.08 -33.08
C ARG A 91 10.52 18.30 -32.25
N LEU A 92 11.80 18.39 -31.93
CA LEU A 92 12.39 19.48 -31.13
C LEU A 92 13.10 20.54 -31.99
N GLU A 93 13.37 20.25 -33.25
CA GLU A 93 14.25 21.04 -34.13
C GLU A 93 13.76 22.48 -34.35
N ASP A 94 12.46 22.70 -34.30
CA ASP A 94 11.74 23.96 -34.51
C ASP A 94 10.70 24.22 -33.40
N ALA A 95 10.82 23.55 -32.24
CA ALA A 95 9.83 23.64 -31.18
C ALA A 95 9.96 24.95 -30.37
N ASP A 96 8.85 25.69 -30.23
CA ASP A 96 8.75 26.85 -29.35
C ASP A 96 8.50 26.42 -27.89
N THR A 97 7.73 25.34 -27.72
CA THR A 97 7.40 24.72 -26.42
C THR A 97 7.80 23.24 -26.40
N ALA A 98 8.61 22.81 -25.43
CA ALA A 98 8.99 21.41 -25.27
C ALA A 98 8.35 20.77 -24.04
N ILE A 99 7.81 19.57 -24.21
CA ILE A 99 7.42 18.68 -23.11
C ILE A 99 8.68 17.93 -22.67
N VAL A 100 8.98 17.89 -21.36
CA VAL A 100 10.04 17.01 -20.82
C VAL A 100 9.39 15.98 -19.92
N ALA A 101 9.64 14.70 -20.16
CA ALA A 101 9.02 13.63 -19.38
C ALA A 101 9.87 12.35 -19.32
N MET A 102 9.50 11.43 -18.44
CA MET A 102 10.12 10.10 -18.30
C MET A 102 9.04 9.02 -18.12
N GLY A 103 9.31 7.81 -18.59
CA GLY A 103 8.41 6.66 -18.41
C GLY A 103 7.38 6.50 -19.54
N SER A 104 6.24 5.88 -19.24
CA SER A 104 5.27 5.48 -20.28
C SER A 104 4.51 6.66 -20.86
N ILE A 105 4.39 7.77 -20.12
CA ILE A 105 3.73 9.01 -20.54
C ILE A 105 4.32 9.58 -21.83
N CYS A 106 5.60 9.30 -22.11
CA CYS A 106 6.25 9.75 -23.34
C CYS A 106 5.60 9.16 -24.60
N GLY A 107 4.98 7.98 -24.54
CA GLY A 107 4.23 7.43 -25.67
C GLY A 107 3.04 8.31 -26.03
N THR A 108 2.16 8.57 -25.05
CA THR A 108 0.99 9.46 -25.21
C THR A 108 1.39 10.90 -25.55
N ALA A 109 2.53 11.38 -25.02
CA ALA A 109 3.03 12.70 -25.33
C ALA A 109 3.48 12.83 -26.79
N LYS A 110 4.02 11.78 -27.43
CA LYS A 110 4.33 11.80 -28.87
C LYS A 110 3.06 11.99 -29.70
N ASP A 111 2.03 11.21 -29.42
CA ASP A 111 0.74 11.34 -30.13
C ASP A 111 0.11 12.72 -29.92
N ALA A 112 0.21 13.28 -28.70
CA ALA A 112 -0.28 14.62 -28.41
C ALA A 112 0.52 15.70 -29.16
N VAL A 113 1.84 15.53 -29.25
CA VAL A 113 2.72 16.41 -30.02
C VAL A 113 2.35 16.38 -31.50
N ASP A 114 2.09 15.20 -32.08
CA ASP A 114 1.65 15.09 -33.48
C ASP A 114 0.33 15.86 -33.72
N GLU A 115 -0.67 15.69 -32.85
CA GLU A 115 -1.95 16.43 -32.97
C GLU A 115 -1.78 17.94 -32.80
N MET A 116 -0.92 18.38 -31.88
CA MET A 116 -0.60 19.81 -31.71
C MET A 116 0.12 20.38 -32.93
N ARG A 117 1.03 19.60 -33.54
CA ARG A 117 1.75 19.98 -34.76
C ARG A 117 0.81 20.10 -35.96
N ASP A 118 -0.11 19.16 -36.11
CA ASP A 118 -1.14 19.20 -37.15
C ASP A 118 -2.08 20.42 -36.97
N ALA A 119 -2.28 20.86 -35.72
CA ALA A 119 -3.02 22.09 -35.39
C ALA A 119 -2.19 23.39 -35.52
N GLY A 120 -0.94 23.31 -35.98
CA GLY A 120 -0.07 24.46 -36.21
C GLY A 120 0.71 24.94 -34.99
N LYS A 121 0.77 24.15 -33.91
CA LYS A 121 1.53 24.47 -32.70
C LYS A 121 2.90 23.81 -32.72
N ASN A 122 3.96 24.60 -32.54
CA ASN A 122 5.35 24.11 -32.57
C ASN A 122 5.75 23.44 -31.24
N ALA A 123 5.11 22.31 -30.93
CA ALA A 123 5.39 21.53 -29.72
C ALA A 123 6.40 20.40 -29.98
N GLY A 124 7.30 20.15 -29.04
CA GLY A 124 8.21 19.00 -29.09
C GLY A 124 8.19 18.17 -27.80
N LEU A 125 8.84 17.02 -27.80
CA LEU A 125 9.03 16.16 -26.63
C LEU A 125 10.50 15.79 -26.45
N LEU A 126 11.00 15.94 -25.24
CA LEU A 126 12.25 15.37 -24.77
C LEU A 126 11.97 14.27 -23.74
N LYS A 127 12.29 13.04 -24.09
CA LYS A 127 12.19 11.88 -23.19
C LYS A 127 13.52 11.65 -22.48
N ILE A 128 13.49 11.62 -21.15
CA ILE A 128 14.64 11.21 -20.34
C ILE A 128 14.65 9.67 -20.24
N ARG A 129 15.79 9.05 -20.57
CA ARG A 129 16.02 7.60 -20.43
C ARG A 129 16.88 7.31 -19.20
N MET A 130 17.88 8.15 -18.95
CA MET A 130 18.80 8.04 -17.84
C MET A 130 18.55 9.18 -16.85
N PHE A 131 18.04 8.88 -15.65
CA PHE A 131 17.80 9.92 -14.64
C PHE A 131 19.03 10.17 -13.75
N ARG A 132 19.87 9.14 -13.52
CA ARG A 132 21.09 9.24 -12.71
C ARG A 132 22.27 8.45 -13.32
N PRO A 133 23.48 9.04 -13.34
CA PRO A 133 23.77 10.48 -13.26
C PRO A 133 22.90 11.31 -14.23
N PHE A 134 22.50 12.51 -13.78
CA PHE A 134 21.54 13.33 -14.52
C PHE A 134 22.16 13.88 -15.83
N PRO A 135 21.47 13.80 -16.98
CA PRO A 135 22.03 14.16 -18.27
C PRO A 135 21.83 15.65 -18.58
N ALA A 136 22.39 16.52 -17.72
CA ALA A 136 22.19 17.96 -17.81
C ALA A 136 22.70 18.55 -19.14
N GLU A 137 23.91 18.19 -19.56
CA GLU A 137 24.52 18.67 -20.81
C GLU A 137 23.68 18.27 -22.02
N GLU A 138 23.21 17.02 -22.06
CA GLU A 138 22.41 16.49 -23.15
C GLU A 138 21.01 17.11 -23.19
N ILE A 139 20.42 17.45 -22.04
CA ILE A 139 19.14 18.18 -21.95
C ILE A 139 19.31 19.62 -22.45
N VAL A 140 20.35 20.33 -21.99
CA VAL A 140 20.63 21.70 -22.43
C VAL A 140 20.82 21.75 -23.95
N ASP A 141 21.59 20.80 -24.50
CA ASP A 141 21.82 20.70 -25.93
C ASP A 141 20.55 20.41 -26.72
N ALA A 142 19.70 19.49 -26.24
CA ALA A 142 18.46 19.10 -26.91
C ALA A 142 17.36 20.18 -26.88
N LEU A 143 17.41 21.11 -25.92
CA LEU A 143 16.42 22.18 -25.73
C LEU A 143 16.91 23.55 -26.22
N LYS A 144 18.03 23.60 -26.94
CA LYS A 144 18.50 24.85 -27.57
C LYS A 144 17.42 25.42 -28.51
N GLY A 145 17.06 26.68 -28.29
CA GLY A 145 16.05 27.39 -29.09
C GLY A 145 14.62 27.28 -28.56
N VAL A 146 14.35 26.40 -27.58
CA VAL A 146 13.04 26.28 -26.94
C VAL A 146 12.82 27.42 -25.94
N SER A 147 11.68 28.10 -26.06
CA SER A 147 11.31 29.24 -25.20
C SER A 147 10.64 28.80 -23.89
N THR A 148 9.81 27.75 -23.97
CA THR A 148 8.99 27.26 -22.86
C THR A 148 9.13 25.76 -22.71
N VAL A 149 9.29 25.28 -21.49
CA VAL A 149 9.36 23.87 -21.16
C VAL A 149 8.26 23.51 -20.18
N ALA A 150 7.46 22.50 -20.52
CA ALA A 150 6.49 21.87 -19.63
C ALA A 150 7.01 20.51 -19.18
N VAL A 151 7.43 20.39 -17.94
CA VAL A 151 7.89 19.12 -17.36
C VAL A 151 6.69 18.34 -16.83
N LEU A 152 6.53 17.09 -17.25
CA LEU A 152 5.48 16.20 -16.78
C LEU A 152 6.07 15.21 -15.78
N ASP A 153 5.85 15.48 -14.49
CA ASP A 153 6.37 14.66 -13.40
C ASP A 153 5.30 13.70 -12.88
N ARG A 154 5.59 12.39 -12.95
CA ARG A 154 4.83 11.34 -12.25
C ARG A 154 5.36 11.07 -10.85
N ASN A 155 5.94 12.08 -10.24
CA ASN A 155 6.45 12.11 -8.87
C ASN A 155 6.24 13.50 -8.30
N ILE A 156 6.21 13.64 -6.98
CA ILE A 156 6.26 14.93 -6.31
C ILE A 156 7.24 14.85 -5.15
N SER A 157 8.11 15.83 -5.05
CA SER A 157 8.89 16.11 -3.84
C SER A 157 8.07 17.08 -2.99
N LEU A 158 7.35 16.56 -2.00
CA LEU A 158 6.42 17.34 -1.17
C LEU A 158 7.11 18.60 -0.59
N GLY A 159 6.53 19.77 -0.82
CA GLY A 159 7.12 21.08 -0.47
C GLY A 159 8.01 21.70 -1.55
N SER A 160 8.22 21.02 -2.67
CA SER A 160 8.89 21.48 -3.89
C SER A 160 8.04 21.11 -5.11
N GLY A 161 8.66 20.91 -6.27
CA GLY A 161 8.03 20.38 -7.47
C GLY A 161 8.29 18.89 -7.68
N GLY A 162 8.20 18.47 -8.94
CA GLY A 162 8.58 17.17 -9.43
C GLY A 162 10.09 16.96 -9.40
N GLY A 163 10.49 15.69 -9.32
CA GLY A 163 11.90 15.31 -9.27
C GLY A 163 12.63 15.63 -10.59
N VAL A 164 11.95 15.46 -11.73
CA VAL A 164 12.50 15.84 -13.03
C VAL A 164 12.48 17.36 -13.19
N GLY A 165 11.38 18.01 -12.83
CA GLY A 165 11.19 19.45 -12.95
C GLY A 165 12.24 20.25 -12.22
N THR A 166 12.60 19.82 -11.01
CA THR A 166 13.65 20.47 -10.20
C THR A 166 15.02 20.38 -10.89
N GLU A 167 15.39 19.22 -11.43
CA GLU A 167 16.68 19.00 -12.10
C GLU A 167 16.76 19.70 -13.45
N VAL A 168 15.66 19.70 -14.23
CA VAL A 168 15.58 20.42 -15.52
C VAL A 168 15.69 21.93 -15.30
N LYS A 169 15.00 22.47 -14.27
CA LYS A 169 15.15 23.88 -13.87
C LYS A 169 16.59 24.23 -13.51
N ALA A 170 17.28 23.35 -12.77
CA ALA A 170 18.68 23.55 -12.43
C ALA A 170 19.60 23.50 -13.67
N ALA A 171 19.38 22.54 -14.57
CA ALA A 171 20.17 22.38 -15.80
C ALA A 171 20.00 23.56 -16.78
N LEU A 172 18.78 24.10 -16.90
CA LEU A 172 18.47 25.24 -17.78
C LEU A 172 18.61 26.60 -17.08
N SER A 173 19.13 26.64 -15.84
CA SER A 173 19.31 27.88 -15.11
C SER A 173 20.22 28.84 -15.89
N GLY A 174 19.69 30.00 -16.25
CA GLY A 174 20.41 31.02 -17.04
C GLY A 174 20.27 30.90 -18.55
N SER A 175 19.52 29.92 -19.09
CA SER A 175 19.25 29.81 -20.54
C SER A 175 18.21 30.81 -21.06
N GLY A 176 17.38 31.38 -20.17
CA GLY A 176 16.23 32.22 -20.53
C GLY A 176 14.95 31.44 -20.87
N THR A 177 15.01 30.10 -20.88
CA THR A 177 13.85 29.22 -21.09
C THR A 177 12.94 29.22 -19.87
N ALA A 178 11.63 29.46 -20.05
CA ALA A 178 10.65 29.36 -18.96
C ALA A 178 10.33 27.88 -18.69
N VAL A 179 10.59 27.39 -17.48
CA VAL A 179 10.36 25.98 -17.12
C VAL A 179 9.22 25.87 -16.11
N TYR A 180 8.13 25.25 -16.54
CA TYR A 180 6.96 24.95 -15.74
C TYR A 180 6.91 23.46 -15.43
N ASP A 181 6.53 23.13 -14.21
CA ASP A 181 6.58 21.78 -13.69
C ASP A 181 5.16 21.35 -13.30
N TYR A 182 4.71 20.24 -13.88
CA TYR A 182 3.35 19.73 -13.77
C TYR A 182 3.37 18.33 -13.18
N ILE A 183 2.81 18.24 -11.99
CA ILE A 183 2.60 16.96 -11.32
C ILE A 183 1.39 16.29 -11.94
N VAL A 184 1.61 15.19 -12.66
CA VAL A 184 0.58 14.52 -13.43
C VAL A 184 0.58 13.02 -13.21
N ALA A 185 -0.56 12.39 -13.48
CA ALA A 185 -0.68 10.93 -13.55
C ALA A 185 -0.16 10.17 -12.31
N LEU A 186 -0.15 10.81 -11.13
CA LEU A 186 0.25 10.18 -9.86
C LEU A 186 -0.69 9.02 -9.52
N GLY A 187 -0.16 7.99 -8.86
CA GLY A 187 -0.95 6.85 -8.39
C GLY A 187 -1.64 6.04 -9.50
N GLY A 188 -1.12 6.09 -10.74
CA GLY A 188 -1.73 5.39 -11.87
C GLY A 188 -2.91 6.13 -12.52
N ARG A 189 -3.15 7.41 -12.17
CA ARG A 189 -4.14 8.25 -12.85
C ARG A 189 -3.82 8.35 -14.34
N ASP A 190 -4.85 8.17 -15.16
CA ASP A 190 -4.77 8.29 -16.62
C ASP A 190 -4.47 9.74 -17.02
N ILE A 191 -3.72 9.93 -18.10
CA ILE A 191 -3.47 11.22 -18.74
C ILE A 191 -3.66 11.07 -20.23
N ARG A 192 -4.55 11.88 -20.80
CA ARG A 192 -4.95 11.79 -22.20
C ARG A 192 -4.22 12.85 -23.01
N LYS A 193 -4.19 12.68 -24.34
CA LYS A 193 -3.60 13.63 -25.28
C LYS A 193 -4.11 15.07 -25.07
N LYS A 194 -5.42 15.22 -24.89
CA LYS A 194 -6.06 16.52 -24.59
C LYS A 194 -5.58 17.16 -23.26
N ASP A 195 -5.24 16.34 -22.27
CA ASP A 195 -4.79 16.84 -20.96
C ASP A 195 -3.35 17.35 -21.09
N ILE A 196 -2.51 16.64 -21.87
CA ILE A 196 -1.17 17.07 -22.24
C ILE A 196 -1.22 18.38 -23.04
N ALA A 197 -2.10 18.48 -24.04
CA ALA A 197 -2.30 19.72 -24.80
C ALA A 197 -2.73 20.88 -23.89
N GLY A 198 -3.70 20.65 -23.00
CA GLY A 198 -4.13 21.65 -22.02
C GLY A 198 -3.02 22.06 -21.05
N ILE A 199 -2.10 21.17 -20.68
CA ILE A 199 -0.92 21.51 -19.87
C ILE A 199 0.06 22.40 -20.64
N VAL A 200 0.25 22.14 -21.94
CA VAL A 200 1.05 23.02 -22.80
C VAL A 200 0.41 24.41 -22.85
N ASP A 201 -0.91 24.50 -23.02
CA ASP A 201 -1.63 25.78 -22.97
C ASP A 201 -1.46 26.47 -21.58
N LEU A 202 -1.61 25.71 -20.49
CA LEU A 202 -1.39 26.24 -19.13
C LEU A 202 0.04 26.68 -18.87
N ALA A 203 1.04 26.08 -19.53
CA ALA A 203 2.43 26.51 -19.45
C ALA A 203 2.69 27.81 -20.20
N GLU A 204 2.00 27.98 -21.32
CA GLU A 204 2.02 29.24 -22.07
C GLU A 204 1.24 30.35 -21.32
N GLU A 205 0.25 29.98 -20.49
CA GLU A 205 -0.60 30.91 -19.74
C GLU A 205 -0.22 31.12 -18.25
N GLY A 206 0.58 30.25 -17.65
CA GLY A 206 1.13 30.35 -16.28
C GLY A 206 0.17 30.10 -15.10
N ARG A 207 -0.75 29.10 -15.13
CA ARG A 207 -1.80 28.90 -14.07
C ARG A 207 -2.04 27.45 -13.56
N GLY A 208 -2.67 27.29 -12.36
CA GLY A 208 -3.32 26.04 -11.88
C GLY A 208 -4.10 26.15 -10.53
N ASP A 209 -5.21 25.40 -10.34
CA ASP A 209 -5.93 25.18 -9.04
C ASP A 209 -7.04 24.05 -9.06
N MET A 210 -7.54 23.59 -7.89
CA MET A 210 -8.67 22.62 -7.68
C MET A 210 -9.43 22.83 -6.34
N PRO A 211 -10.72 22.45 -6.19
CA PRO A 211 -11.30 22.12 -4.86
C PRO A 211 -12.38 20.99 -4.77
N GLU A 212 -12.90 20.81 -3.53
CA GLU A 212 -13.44 19.63 -2.78
C GLU A 212 -14.99 19.48 -2.58
N GLY A 213 -15.40 18.37 -1.90
CA GLY A 213 -16.42 18.28 -0.80
C GLY A 213 -17.62 17.31 -0.99
N CYS A 214 -18.36 16.71 -0.01
CA CYS A 214 -18.24 16.32 1.43
C CYS A 214 -19.48 15.47 1.91
N ASP A 215 -19.29 14.53 2.88
CA ASP A 215 -20.17 13.86 3.90
C ASP A 215 -19.20 13.11 4.92
N LEU A 216 -19.58 12.61 6.12
CA LEU A 216 -18.60 12.17 7.17
C LEU A 216 -17.92 10.80 6.93
N PHE A 217 -18.66 9.85 6.38
CA PHE A 217 -18.12 8.73 5.60
C PHE A 217 -19.04 8.57 4.39
N THR A 218 -18.78 9.37 3.36
CA THR A 218 -19.69 9.58 2.23
C THR A 218 -20.08 8.28 1.52
N PRO A 219 -21.31 8.17 1.01
CA PRO A 219 -21.57 7.23 -0.06
C PRO A 219 -20.78 7.65 -1.32
N GLY A 220 -20.47 6.68 -2.18
CA GLY A 220 -19.71 6.93 -3.43
C GLY A 220 -18.25 6.45 -3.39
N HIS A 221 -17.78 5.96 -2.25
CA HIS A 221 -16.49 5.27 -2.14
C HIS A 221 -16.40 4.02 -3.05
N ARG A 222 -15.19 3.57 -3.37
CA ARG A 222 -14.96 2.50 -4.37
C ARG A 222 -14.84 1.09 -3.78
N ALA A 223 -15.36 0.88 -2.57
CA ALA A 223 -15.32 -0.42 -1.92
C ALA A 223 -16.09 -1.49 -2.72
N CYS A 224 -15.67 -2.76 -2.63
CA CYS A 224 -16.40 -3.85 -3.25
C CYS A 224 -17.85 -3.95 -2.72
N GLY A 225 -18.78 -4.46 -3.54
CA GLY A 225 -20.12 -4.83 -3.07
C GLY A 225 -20.03 -5.81 -1.90
N GLY A 226 -20.64 -5.48 -0.77
CA GLY A 226 -20.53 -6.28 0.46
C GLY A 226 -19.23 -6.09 1.26
N CYS A 227 -18.46 -5.02 1.05
CA CYS A 227 -17.21 -4.78 1.77
C CYS A 227 -17.39 -4.71 3.31
N GLY A 228 -16.85 -5.69 4.03
CA GLY A 228 -16.83 -5.72 5.49
C GLY A 228 -16.10 -4.52 6.13
N PRO A 229 -14.89 -4.15 5.68
CA PRO A 229 -14.19 -2.97 6.19
C PRO A 229 -14.97 -1.66 6.04
N ALA A 230 -15.64 -1.41 4.91
CA ALA A 230 -16.46 -0.20 4.72
C ALA A 230 -17.62 -0.12 5.73
N LEU A 231 -18.28 -1.26 6.00
CA LEU A 231 -19.30 -1.33 7.04
C LEU A 231 -18.70 -1.07 8.44
N ALA A 232 -17.52 -1.63 8.74
CA ALA A 232 -16.84 -1.38 10.00
C ALA A 232 -16.47 0.10 10.18
N ALA A 233 -15.93 0.77 9.16
CA ALA A 233 -15.62 2.21 9.21
C ALA A 233 -16.87 3.05 9.48
N ARG A 234 -17.99 2.77 8.78
CA ARG A 234 -19.26 3.46 9.00
C ARG A 234 -19.82 3.26 10.42
N LEU A 235 -19.74 2.03 10.95
CA LEU A 235 -20.18 1.74 12.32
C LEU A 235 -19.26 2.39 13.37
N LEU A 236 -17.96 2.41 13.11
CA LEU A 236 -16.97 3.07 13.96
C LEU A 236 -17.26 4.57 14.02
N LEU A 237 -17.42 5.26 12.89
CA LEU A 237 -17.68 6.70 12.89
C LEU A 237 -19.03 7.08 13.50
N ARG A 238 -20.06 6.22 13.35
CA ARG A 238 -21.33 6.36 14.09
C ARG A 238 -21.17 6.20 15.60
N ALA A 239 -20.16 5.48 16.06
CA ALA A 239 -19.87 5.27 17.47
C ALA A 239 -18.98 6.37 18.06
N THR A 240 -18.04 6.92 17.28
CA THR A 240 -17.11 7.97 17.71
C THR A 240 -17.71 9.37 17.64
N GLY A 241 -18.61 9.63 16.68
CA GLY A 241 -19.12 10.98 16.40
C GLY A 241 -18.08 11.86 15.68
N GLU A 242 -18.34 13.16 15.64
CA GLU A 242 -17.57 14.16 14.87
C GLU A 242 -16.26 14.58 15.54
N ASN A 243 -16.16 14.45 16.87
CA ASN A 243 -14.98 14.87 17.65
C ASN A 243 -13.86 13.82 17.62
N VAL A 244 -13.48 13.39 16.41
CA VAL A 244 -12.47 12.35 16.17
C VAL A 244 -11.53 12.73 15.02
N ILE A 245 -10.27 12.35 15.15
CA ILE A 245 -9.27 12.39 14.07
C ILE A 245 -8.94 10.94 13.70
N VAL A 246 -9.09 10.60 12.44
CA VAL A 246 -8.84 9.24 11.92
C VAL A 246 -7.44 9.17 11.31
N VAL A 247 -6.70 8.13 11.68
CA VAL A 247 -5.38 7.81 11.13
C VAL A 247 -5.45 6.44 10.43
N ASN A 248 -5.23 6.40 9.12
CA ASN A 248 -5.21 5.14 8.37
C ASN A 248 -3.79 4.67 8.05
N SER A 249 -3.62 3.35 8.01
CA SER A 249 -2.51 2.71 7.30
C SER A 249 -2.83 2.58 5.81
N THR A 250 -1.81 2.47 4.95
CA THR A 250 -2.01 2.00 3.57
C THR A 250 -2.74 0.64 3.56
N GLY A 251 -3.69 0.47 2.64
CA GLY A 251 -4.48 -0.76 2.53
C GLY A 251 -5.84 -0.49 1.91
N CYS A 252 -6.74 -1.49 1.92
CA CYS A 252 -8.04 -1.34 1.28
C CYS A 252 -8.77 -0.07 1.73
N MET A 253 -8.78 0.21 3.04
CA MET A 253 -9.49 1.35 3.60
C MET A 253 -9.05 2.66 2.95
N GLU A 254 -7.75 2.92 2.88
CA GLU A 254 -7.21 4.10 2.20
C GLU A 254 -7.58 4.09 0.70
N VAL A 255 -7.23 3.02 -0.03
CA VAL A 255 -7.43 2.94 -1.49
C VAL A 255 -8.87 3.22 -1.92
N PHE A 256 -9.87 2.65 -1.22
CA PHE A 256 -11.26 2.83 -1.66
C PHE A 256 -11.93 4.08 -1.12
N SER A 257 -11.43 4.66 -0.01
CA SER A 257 -12.10 5.76 0.68
C SER A 257 -11.51 7.14 0.35
N THR A 258 -10.28 7.21 -0.16
CA THR A 258 -9.63 8.49 -0.49
C THR A 258 -8.98 8.52 -1.87
N PRO A 259 -9.67 8.09 -2.95
CA PRO A 259 -9.15 8.30 -4.29
C PRO A 259 -9.19 9.80 -4.63
N TYR A 260 -8.04 10.47 -4.58
CA TYR A 260 -7.97 11.91 -4.89
C TYR A 260 -8.67 12.26 -6.22
N PRO A 261 -9.47 13.34 -6.29
CA PRO A 261 -9.71 14.36 -5.25
C PRO A 261 -10.85 14.03 -4.27
N GLU A 262 -11.37 12.81 -4.31
CA GLU A 262 -12.53 12.40 -3.52
C GLU A 262 -12.06 11.90 -2.16
N THR A 263 -12.68 12.42 -1.10
CA THR A 263 -12.59 11.83 0.23
C THR A 263 -13.95 11.34 0.66
N THR A 264 -13.94 10.16 1.25
CA THR A 264 -15.11 9.64 1.95
C THR A 264 -15.18 10.23 3.35
N TRP A 265 -14.05 10.61 3.95
CA TRP A 265 -14.00 11.10 5.32
C TRP A 265 -14.40 12.57 5.39
N GLY A 266 -15.41 12.88 6.19
CA GLY A 266 -15.77 14.25 6.59
C GLY A 266 -15.39 14.56 8.04
N VAL A 267 -14.63 13.67 8.68
CA VAL A 267 -13.83 14.00 9.86
C VAL A 267 -12.38 14.22 9.43
N PRO A 268 -11.57 14.96 10.21
CA PRO A 268 -10.14 15.05 9.94
C PRO A 268 -9.54 13.67 9.79
N TRP A 269 -8.97 13.42 8.62
CA TRP A 269 -8.40 12.14 8.26
C TRP A 269 -6.98 12.34 7.77
N ILE A 270 -6.10 11.43 8.17
CA ILE A 270 -4.72 11.42 7.70
C ILE A 270 -4.29 9.98 7.40
N HIS A 271 -3.55 9.86 6.31
CA HIS A 271 -2.77 8.70 5.97
C HIS A 271 -1.33 9.16 5.76
N SER A 272 -0.38 8.34 6.21
CA SER A 272 1.04 8.60 6.00
C SER A 272 1.66 7.45 5.21
N LEU A 273 1.92 6.32 5.86
CA LEU A 273 2.50 5.13 5.25
C LEU A 273 1.79 3.86 5.75
N PHE A 274 2.26 2.71 5.31
CA PHE A 274 1.65 1.43 5.65
C PHE A 274 1.92 1.04 7.11
N GLU A 275 3.12 1.36 7.59
CA GLU A 275 3.70 0.85 8.83
C GLU A 275 3.55 1.77 10.03
N ASN A 276 3.25 3.06 9.84
CA ASN A 276 3.48 4.08 10.86
C ASN A 276 2.21 4.72 11.44
N ALA A 277 1.01 4.20 11.16
CA ALA A 277 -0.25 4.79 11.61
C ALA A 277 -0.29 5.08 13.13
N ALA A 278 0.18 4.14 13.96
CA ALA A 278 0.26 4.34 15.42
C ALA A 278 1.26 5.43 15.84
N ALA A 279 2.37 5.60 15.11
CA ALA A 279 3.35 6.65 15.37
C ALA A 279 2.78 8.03 15.00
N VAL A 280 2.08 8.13 13.86
CA VAL A 280 1.36 9.34 13.44
C VAL A 280 0.29 9.71 14.48
N ALA A 281 -0.51 8.74 14.91
CA ALA A 281 -1.52 8.95 15.95
C ALA A 281 -0.92 9.44 17.28
N SER A 282 0.24 8.89 17.69
CA SER A 282 0.98 9.33 18.87
C SER A 282 1.40 10.81 18.77
N GLY A 283 1.87 11.24 17.58
CA GLY A 283 2.23 12.64 17.33
C GLY A 283 1.02 13.58 17.36
N ILE A 284 -0.11 13.13 16.81
CA ILE A 284 -1.37 13.89 16.83
C ILE A 284 -1.86 14.05 18.27
N GLU A 285 -1.95 12.97 19.04
CA GLU A 285 -2.37 12.99 20.45
C GLU A 285 -1.50 13.96 21.28
N ALA A 286 -0.17 13.86 21.16
CA ALA A 286 0.75 14.75 21.85
C ALA A 286 0.55 16.23 21.46
N SER A 287 0.27 16.50 20.19
CA SER A 287 -0.01 17.84 19.68
C SER A 287 -1.34 18.39 20.21
N LEU A 288 -2.42 17.59 20.21
CA LEU A 288 -3.72 17.97 20.75
C LEU A 288 -3.61 18.32 22.24
N LYS A 289 -2.88 17.50 23.01
CA LYS A 289 -2.61 17.74 24.43
C LYS A 289 -1.89 19.06 24.66
N LYS A 290 -0.89 19.39 23.83
CA LYS A 290 -0.15 20.66 23.92
C LYS A 290 -1.04 21.87 23.57
N GLN A 291 -2.00 21.68 22.67
CA GLN A 291 -2.97 22.71 22.27
C GLN A 291 -4.16 22.83 23.24
N GLY A 292 -4.30 21.92 24.22
CA GLY A 292 -5.45 21.89 25.12
C GLY A 292 -6.75 21.44 24.45
N ARG A 293 -6.67 20.68 23.35
CA ARG A 293 -7.84 20.17 22.63
C ARG A 293 -8.17 18.73 23.06
N SER A 294 -9.41 18.31 22.84
CA SER A 294 -9.99 17.07 23.39
C SER A 294 -10.55 16.11 22.33
N GLU A 295 -10.21 16.28 21.06
CA GLU A 295 -10.56 15.33 20.00
C GLU A 295 -9.98 13.95 20.31
N LYS A 296 -10.70 12.90 19.94
CA LYS A 296 -10.22 11.52 20.06
C LYS A 296 -9.39 11.13 18.85
N VAL A 297 -8.31 10.38 19.05
CA VAL A 297 -7.47 9.88 17.96
C VAL A 297 -7.73 8.40 17.75
N VAL A 298 -8.14 8.02 16.54
CA VAL A 298 -8.49 6.65 16.19
C VAL A 298 -7.69 6.16 15.00
N CYS A 299 -6.95 5.08 15.16
CA CYS A 299 -6.33 4.38 14.04
C CYS A 299 -7.32 3.39 13.43
N ILE A 300 -7.42 3.36 12.10
CA ILE A 300 -8.18 2.33 11.38
C ILE A 300 -7.25 1.65 10.38
N CYS A 301 -6.87 0.41 10.67
CA CYS A 301 -5.80 -0.27 9.95
C CYS A 301 -6.18 -1.70 9.60
N GLY A 302 -5.66 -2.19 8.47
CA GLY A 302 -5.85 -3.59 8.08
C GLY A 302 -5.02 -4.54 8.93
N ASP A 303 -5.28 -5.83 8.80
CA ASP A 303 -4.51 -6.88 9.46
C ASP A 303 -3.04 -6.87 9.03
N GLY A 304 -2.71 -6.59 7.75
CA GLY A 304 -1.32 -6.52 7.32
C GLY A 304 -0.51 -5.37 7.94
N ALA A 305 -1.14 -4.21 8.11
CA ALA A 305 -0.55 -3.10 8.84
C ALA A 305 -0.38 -3.45 10.32
N THR A 306 -1.35 -4.16 10.89
CA THR A 306 -1.43 -4.39 12.33
C THR A 306 -0.56 -5.55 12.80
N PHE A 307 -0.59 -6.66 12.10
CA PHE A 307 0.03 -7.92 12.50
C PHE A 307 1.49 -8.01 12.07
N ASP A 308 1.85 -7.32 10.98
CA ASP A 308 3.13 -7.50 10.32
C ASP A 308 3.93 -6.18 10.31
N ILE A 309 3.76 -5.35 9.29
CA ILE A 309 4.70 -4.23 9.02
C ILE A 309 4.63 -3.12 10.08
N GLY A 310 3.44 -2.83 10.63
CA GLY A 310 3.23 -1.75 11.60
C GLY A 310 3.33 -2.18 13.06
N MET A 311 3.59 -3.47 13.32
CA MET A 311 3.71 -4.02 14.68
C MET A 311 4.67 -3.19 15.54
N LEU A 312 5.83 -2.80 14.99
CA LEU A 312 6.83 -2.01 15.72
C LEU A 312 6.25 -0.68 16.22
N CYS A 313 5.51 0.04 15.36
CA CYS A 313 4.93 1.34 15.70
C CYS A 313 3.80 1.21 16.72
N ILE A 314 2.95 0.18 16.60
CA ILE A 314 1.88 -0.09 17.57
C ILE A 314 2.49 -0.43 18.92
N SER A 315 3.48 -1.33 18.94
CA SER A 315 4.19 -1.73 20.15
C SER A 315 4.78 -0.51 20.88
N GLY A 316 5.49 0.37 20.16
CA GLY A 316 6.03 1.60 20.75
C GLY A 316 4.94 2.58 21.22
N ALA A 317 3.84 2.73 20.49
CA ALA A 317 2.75 3.62 20.90
C ALA A 317 2.06 3.14 22.19
N PHE A 318 1.84 1.83 22.31
CA PHE A 318 1.22 1.21 23.48
C PHE A 318 2.17 1.19 24.68
N GLU A 319 3.45 0.90 24.47
CA GLU A 319 4.50 0.97 25.50
C GLU A 319 4.59 2.37 26.14
N ARG A 320 4.47 3.43 25.34
CA ARG A 320 4.47 4.82 25.84
C ARG A 320 3.14 5.27 26.45
N GLY A 321 2.09 4.46 26.38
CA GLY A 321 0.80 4.76 27.00
C GLY A 321 0.01 5.89 26.31
N HIS A 322 0.18 6.10 25.00
CA HIS A 322 -0.57 7.14 24.26
C HIS A 322 -2.08 6.89 24.32
N ASP A 323 -2.87 7.94 24.55
CA ASP A 323 -4.34 7.89 24.64
C ASP A 323 -4.97 7.83 23.24
N ILE A 324 -4.82 6.68 22.58
CA ILE A 324 -5.33 6.40 21.24
C ILE A 324 -6.20 5.14 21.24
N THR A 325 -7.18 5.08 20.34
CA THR A 325 -7.90 3.84 20.06
C THR A 325 -7.44 3.26 18.73
N TYR A 326 -6.83 2.09 18.75
CA TYR A 326 -6.38 1.40 17.54
C TYR A 326 -7.39 0.33 17.13
N VAL A 327 -7.97 0.45 15.93
CA VAL A 327 -8.92 -0.50 15.38
C VAL A 327 -8.33 -1.24 14.19
N CYS A 328 -8.15 -2.55 14.35
CA CYS A 328 -7.79 -3.45 13.26
C CYS A 328 -9.05 -3.99 12.59
N TYR A 329 -9.30 -3.64 11.32
CA TYR A 329 -10.25 -4.38 10.51
C TYR A 329 -9.56 -5.65 9.99
N ASP A 330 -9.92 -6.79 10.58
CA ASP A 330 -9.28 -8.06 10.30
C ASP A 330 -10.07 -8.83 9.24
N ASN A 331 -9.55 -8.83 8.02
CA ASN A 331 -10.01 -9.65 6.92
C ASN A 331 -9.04 -10.79 6.58
N GLU A 332 -8.02 -11.02 7.41
CA GLU A 332 -7.14 -12.20 7.43
C GLU A 332 -6.21 -12.43 6.23
N ALA A 333 -5.95 -11.41 5.41
CA ALA A 333 -4.91 -11.40 4.37
C ALA A 333 -4.69 -9.97 3.87
N TYR A 334 -3.60 -9.72 3.13
CA TYR A 334 -3.37 -8.43 2.48
C TYR A 334 -4.31 -8.30 1.27
N MET A 335 -5.56 -7.93 1.50
CA MET A 335 -6.59 -7.94 0.47
C MET A 335 -6.30 -6.97 -0.67
N ASN A 336 -5.75 -5.79 -0.36
CA ASN A 336 -5.51 -4.74 -1.33
C ASN A 336 -4.53 -5.14 -2.42
N THR A 337 -3.46 -5.84 -2.04
CA THR A 337 -2.33 -6.14 -2.92
C THR A 337 -2.45 -7.49 -3.61
N GLY A 338 -3.62 -8.15 -3.52
CA GLY A 338 -3.86 -9.45 -4.14
C GLY A 338 -3.81 -10.63 -3.16
N ILE A 339 -4.34 -10.47 -1.94
CA ILE A 339 -4.63 -11.56 -0.99
C ILE A 339 -3.34 -12.31 -0.59
N GLN A 340 -2.27 -11.57 -0.25
CA GLN A 340 -1.06 -12.17 0.31
C GLN A 340 -1.28 -12.61 1.75
N ARG A 341 -0.56 -13.65 2.18
CA ARG A 341 -0.55 -14.12 3.57
C ARG A 341 -0.14 -13.00 4.53
N SER A 342 -0.89 -12.85 5.62
CA SER A 342 -0.58 -11.97 6.74
C SER A 342 -0.38 -12.76 8.04
N GLY A 343 0.11 -12.10 9.08
CA GLY A 343 0.10 -12.64 10.45
C GLY A 343 -1.29 -13.00 10.98
N ALA A 344 -2.36 -12.46 10.38
CA ALA A 344 -3.74 -12.75 10.72
C ALA A 344 -4.35 -13.92 9.92
N THR A 345 -3.68 -14.41 8.88
CA THR A 345 -4.17 -15.52 8.06
C THR A 345 -4.30 -16.79 8.91
N PRO A 346 -5.47 -17.44 8.93
CA PRO A 346 -5.70 -18.65 9.73
C PRO A 346 -4.99 -19.87 9.16
N TYR A 347 -4.86 -20.91 9.99
CA TYR A 347 -4.29 -22.19 9.58
C TYR A 347 -5.04 -22.78 8.37
N ALA A 348 -4.27 -23.35 7.44
CA ALA A 348 -4.69 -23.97 6.19
C ALA A 348 -5.45 -23.05 5.20
N ALA A 349 -5.48 -21.74 5.39
CA ALA A 349 -6.03 -20.83 4.39
C ALA A 349 -5.07 -20.68 3.20
N SER A 350 -5.60 -20.77 1.99
CA SER A 350 -4.87 -20.51 0.75
C SER A 350 -4.83 -19.01 0.44
N THR A 351 -3.64 -18.50 0.09
CA THR A 351 -3.38 -17.10 -0.29
C THR A 351 -2.42 -17.07 -1.50
N THR A 352 -2.19 -15.92 -2.13
CA THR A 352 -1.30 -15.85 -3.30
C THR A 352 0.16 -16.14 -2.96
N THR A 353 0.61 -15.81 -1.73
CA THR A 353 1.97 -16.08 -1.25
C THR A 353 2.08 -17.31 -0.33
N SER A 354 0.96 -17.97 -0.02
CA SER A 354 0.93 -19.29 0.62
C SER A 354 -0.17 -20.13 -0.03
N PRO A 355 0.02 -20.52 -1.30
CA PRO A 355 -0.98 -21.27 -2.04
C PRO A 355 -1.10 -22.69 -1.49
N ALA A 356 -2.34 -23.16 -1.37
CA ALA A 356 -2.62 -24.56 -1.12
C ALA A 356 -2.55 -25.39 -2.41
N GLY A 357 -2.13 -26.64 -2.29
CA GLY A 357 -2.00 -27.59 -3.40
C GLY A 357 -1.60 -28.98 -2.92
N ALA A 358 -1.17 -29.86 -3.83
CA ALA A 358 -0.79 -31.23 -3.49
C ALA A 358 0.30 -31.31 -2.40
N CYS A 359 1.24 -30.37 -2.40
CA CYS A 359 2.38 -30.34 -1.46
C CYS A 359 2.24 -29.28 -0.35
N SER A 360 1.11 -28.57 -0.26
CA SER A 360 0.96 -27.44 0.67
C SER A 360 -0.48 -27.35 1.19
N PRO A 361 -0.70 -27.32 2.52
CA PRO A 361 -2.03 -27.10 3.08
C PRO A 361 -2.48 -25.63 3.01
N GLY A 362 -1.66 -24.73 2.45
CA GLY A 362 -1.82 -23.28 2.55
C GLY A 362 -0.96 -22.71 3.69
N ASN A 363 -1.48 -21.74 4.43
CA ASN A 363 -0.78 -21.18 5.59
C ASN A 363 -0.64 -22.22 6.71
N VAL A 364 0.60 -22.56 7.10
CA VAL A 364 0.90 -23.56 8.14
C VAL A 364 1.06 -22.97 9.55
N ARG A 365 1.03 -21.64 9.68
CA ARG A 365 1.25 -20.94 10.96
C ARG A 365 -0.09 -20.61 11.63
N PRO A 366 -0.17 -20.65 12.97
CA PRO A 366 -1.36 -20.14 13.66
C PRO A 366 -1.49 -18.63 13.45
N LYS A 367 -2.73 -18.14 13.59
CA LYS A 367 -3.03 -16.71 13.64
C LYS A 367 -2.32 -16.09 14.85
N LYS A 368 -1.61 -14.97 14.66
CA LYS A 368 -0.94 -14.26 15.75
C LYS A 368 -1.99 -13.69 16.72
N ASP A 369 -1.79 -13.87 18.03
CA ASP A 369 -2.72 -13.37 19.05
C ASP A 369 -2.45 -11.88 19.37
N MET A 370 -2.80 -11.00 18.42
CA MET A 370 -2.64 -9.54 18.60
C MET A 370 -3.32 -8.98 19.84
N PRO A 371 -4.56 -9.39 20.20
CA PRO A 371 -5.19 -8.92 21.42
C PRO A 371 -4.38 -9.25 22.67
N ALA A 372 -3.83 -10.47 22.77
CA ALA A 372 -2.99 -10.84 23.91
C ALA A 372 -1.67 -10.06 23.93
N ILE A 373 -1.05 -9.82 22.78
CA ILE A 373 0.17 -9.00 22.67
C ILE A 373 -0.08 -7.58 23.18
N LEU A 374 -1.19 -6.95 22.77
CA LEU A 374 -1.49 -5.58 23.19
C LEU A 374 -1.99 -5.51 24.64
N ALA A 375 -2.65 -6.55 25.14
CA ALA A 375 -2.91 -6.69 26.57
C ALA A 375 -1.62 -6.78 27.38
N ALA A 376 -0.61 -7.51 26.90
CA ALA A 376 0.70 -7.62 27.54
C ALA A 376 1.50 -6.30 27.54
N HIS A 377 1.20 -5.38 26.62
CA HIS A 377 1.70 -4.00 26.67
C HIS A 377 1.03 -3.14 27.77
N GLY A 378 0.09 -3.69 28.54
CA GLY A 378 -0.61 -2.97 29.59
C GLY A 378 -1.80 -2.14 29.09
N ALA A 379 -2.34 -2.44 27.90
CA ALA A 379 -3.53 -1.77 27.38
C ALA A 379 -4.70 -1.90 28.37
N PRO A 380 -5.32 -0.79 28.82
CA PRO A 380 -6.43 -0.84 29.76
C PRO A 380 -7.67 -1.53 29.19
N TYR A 381 -7.84 -1.47 27.86
CA TYR A 381 -8.95 -2.11 27.18
C TYR A 381 -8.54 -2.73 25.84
N VAL A 382 -8.85 -4.02 25.69
CA VAL A 382 -8.65 -4.78 24.46
C VAL A 382 -9.93 -5.54 24.16
N ALA A 383 -10.42 -5.48 22.92
CA ALA A 383 -11.62 -6.23 22.54
C ALA A 383 -11.53 -6.84 21.15
N THR A 384 -12.24 -7.94 20.97
CA THR A 384 -12.55 -8.49 19.65
C THR A 384 -14.03 -8.27 19.33
N ALA A 385 -14.33 -7.98 18.08
CA ALA A 385 -15.66 -7.69 17.59
C ALA A 385 -15.89 -8.32 16.22
N SER A 386 -17.11 -8.21 15.70
CA SER A 386 -17.46 -8.66 14.35
C SER A 386 -18.59 -7.81 13.81
N ILE A 387 -18.53 -7.50 12.52
CA ILE A 387 -19.58 -6.74 11.83
C ILE A 387 -20.94 -7.47 11.83
N ALA A 388 -20.97 -8.77 12.18
CA ALA A 388 -22.21 -9.51 12.42
C ALA A 388 -23.04 -8.95 13.59
N TYR A 389 -22.41 -8.25 14.52
CA TYR A 389 -23.03 -7.70 15.73
C TYR A 389 -22.74 -6.20 15.84
N PRO A 390 -23.33 -5.36 14.97
CA PRO A 390 -23.01 -3.93 14.89
C PRO A 390 -23.18 -3.19 16.22
N THR A 391 -24.24 -3.48 16.97
CA THR A 391 -24.46 -2.86 18.30
C THR A 391 -23.38 -3.26 19.33
N ASP A 392 -22.86 -4.49 19.26
CA ASP A 392 -21.74 -4.93 20.12
C ASP A 392 -20.47 -4.18 19.74
N PHE A 393 -20.16 -4.11 18.44
CA PHE A 393 -19.00 -3.39 17.94
C PHE A 393 -19.05 -1.89 18.31
N GLU A 394 -20.15 -1.19 18.07
CA GLU A 394 -20.28 0.22 18.42
C GLU A 394 -20.16 0.47 19.94
N LYS A 395 -20.67 -0.44 20.79
CA LYS A 395 -20.50 -0.34 22.26
C LYS A 395 -19.04 -0.47 22.67
N LYS A 396 -18.31 -1.41 22.06
CA LYS A 396 -16.87 -1.61 22.32
C LYS A 396 -16.05 -0.41 21.84
N VAL A 397 -16.38 0.17 20.67
CA VAL A 397 -15.77 1.42 20.19
C VAL A 397 -16.01 2.56 21.18
N ARG A 398 -17.27 2.77 21.61
CA ARG A 398 -17.59 3.80 22.62
C ARG A 398 -16.85 3.58 23.93
N ARG A 399 -16.64 2.33 24.36
CA ARG A 399 -15.86 2.02 25.56
C ARG A 399 -14.39 2.35 25.36
N ALA A 400 -13.78 1.91 24.26
CA ALA A 400 -12.37 2.14 23.97
C ALA A 400 -12.02 3.62 23.90
N ILE A 401 -12.76 4.43 23.12
CA ILE A 401 -12.45 5.86 22.95
C ILE A 401 -12.59 6.69 24.24
N ASN A 402 -13.37 6.18 25.20
CA ASN A 402 -13.61 6.83 26.49
C ASN A 402 -12.78 6.21 27.63
N THR A 403 -11.96 5.20 27.34
CA THR A 403 -11.04 4.61 28.32
C THR A 403 -9.69 5.32 28.19
N PRO A 404 -9.17 5.99 29.24
CA PRO A 404 -7.88 6.65 29.18
C PRO A 404 -6.75 5.65 28.92
N GLY A 405 -5.93 5.92 27.89
CA GLY A 405 -4.76 5.12 27.51
C GLY A 405 -4.98 4.30 26.24
N PRO A 406 -3.95 3.55 25.80
CA PRO A 406 -3.96 2.90 24.49
C PRO A 406 -4.94 1.73 24.47
N CYS A 407 -6.00 1.84 23.69
CA CYS A 407 -7.03 0.82 23.56
C CYS A 407 -6.94 0.11 22.20
N TYR A 408 -7.27 -1.19 22.18
CA TYR A 408 -7.27 -1.97 20.94
C TYR A 408 -8.61 -2.65 20.67
N ILE A 409 -9.08 -2.57 19.43
CA ILE A 409 -10.21 -3.36 18.94
C ILE A 409 -9.81 -4.10 17.68
N GLN A 410 -10.01 -5.41 17.65
CA GLN A 410 -9.89 -6.21 16.45
C GLN A 410 -11.30 -6.61 15.97
N VAL A 411 -11.72 -6.10 14.81
CA VAL A 411 -13.05 -6.37 14.26
C VAL A 411 -12.94 -7.32 13.07
N HIS A 412 -13.61 -8.46 13.14
CA HIS A 412 -13.71 -9.41 12.04
C HIS A 412 -14.54 -8.84 10.90
N THR A 413 -13.92 -8.71 9.74
CA THR A 413 -14.51 -8.14 8.53
C THR A 413 -14.31 -9.08 7.33
N PRO A 414 -15.21 -10.04 7.08
CA PRO A 414 -15.11 -10.93 5.93
C PRO A 414 -14.91 -10.18 4.60
N CYS A 415 -13.99 -10.69 3.77
CA CYS A 415 -13.75 -10.17 2.43
C CYS A 415 -14.32 -11.13 1.38
N CYS A 416 -15.47 -10.79 0.80
CA CYS A 416 -16.12 -11.59 -0.24
C CYS A 416 -15.20 -11.90 -1.42
N THR A 417 -14.53 -10.87 -1.95
CA THR A 417 -13.56 -11.01 -3.06
C THR A 417 -12.37 -11.87 -2.67
N GLY A 418 -11.77 -11.60 -1.51
CA GLY A 418 -10.53 -12.24 -1.09
C GLY A 418 -10.70 -13.69 -0.64
N TRP A 419 -11.78 -13.99 0.07
CA TRP A 419 -12.05 -15.34 0.54
C TRP A 419 -12.78 -16.19 -0.51
N GLY A 420 -13.40 -15.53 -1.49
CA GLY A 420 -14.16 -16.13 -2.59
C GLY A 420 -15.47 -16.73 -2.11
N PHE A 421 -16.41 -15.85 -1.73
CA PHE A 421 -17.81 -16.17 -1.42
C PHE A 421 -18.72 -15.02 -1.92
N GLU A 422 -20.03 -15.25 -2.01
CA GLU A 422 -20.98 -14.27 -2.54
C GLU A 422 -21.09 -13.02 -1.65
N SER A 423 -21.07 -11.83 -2.25
CA SER A 423 -21.07 -10.56 -1.50
C SER A 423 -22.25 -10.42 -0.51
N SER A 424 -23.42 -10.95 -0.86
CA SER A 424 -24.63 -10.97 -0.03
C SER A 424 -24.48 -11.84 1.23
N GLU A 425 -23.52 -12.75 1.26
CA GLU A 425 -23.25 -13.63 2.40
C GLU A 425 -22.26 -13.04 3.43
N THR A 426 -21.76 -11.81 3.23
CA THR A 426 -20.73 -11.21 4.12
C THR A 426 -21.10 -11.26 5.61
N ILE A 427 -22.34 -10.91 5.96
CA ILE A 427 -22.82 -10.97 7.36
C ILE A 427 -23.01 -12.42 7.82
N THR A 428 -23.46 -13.31 6.94
CA THR A 428 -23.59 -14.74 7.22
C THR A 428 -22.22 -15.35 7.55
N MET A 429 -21.19 -15.05 6.75
CA MET A 429 -19.82 -15.48 7.00
C MET A 429 -19.27 -14.94 8.33
N ALA A 430 -19.56 -13.69 8.65
CA ALA A 430 -19.17 -13.07 9.92
C ALA A 430 -19.83 -13.75 11.13
N LYS A 431 -21.09 -14.20 11.00
CA LYS A 431 -21.82 -14.96 12.02
C LYS A 431 -21.26 -16.38 12.15
N LEU A 432 -21.04 -17.07 11.04
CA LEU A 432 -20.52 -18.45 11.03
C LEU A 432 -19.13 -18.56 11.66
N ALA A 433 -18.25 -17.57 11.47
CA ALA A 433 -16.95 -17.55 12.15
C ALA A 433 -17.10 -17.59 13.68
N ILE A 434 -18.11 -16.88 14.20
CA ILE A 434 -18.42 -16.84 15.64
C ILE A 434 -19.13 -18.12 16.09
N GLU A 435 -20.12 -18.56 15.32
CA GLU A 435 -20.89 -19.78 15.64
C GLU A 435 -20.03 -21.04 15.56
N THR A 436 -18.92 -21.05 14.83
CA THR A 436 -17.99 -22.20 14.83
C THR A 436 -16.93 -22.12 15.93
N GLY A 437 -16.72 -20.96 16.56
CA GLY A 437 -15.66 -20.74 17.54
C GLY A 437 -14.28 -20.43 16.93
N LEU A 438 -14.20 -20.29 15.61
CA LEU A 438 -12.98 -19.85 14.92
C LEU A 438 -12.69 -18.36 15.13
N TRP A 439 -13.73 -17.57 15.44
CA TRP A 439 -13.63 -16.22 15.95
C TRP A 439 -14.39 -16.10 17.27
N VAL A 440 -13.80 -15.44 18.27
CA VAL A 440 -14.48 -15.18 19.55
C VAL A 440 -14.62 -13.69 19.75
N ASN A 441 -15.83 -13.20 20.01
CA ASN A 441 -16.07 -11.82 20.46
C ASN A 441 -15.93 -11.76 21.98
N TYR A 442 -14.96 -11.00 22.49
CA TYR A 442 -14.73 -10.82 23.91
C TYR A 442 -14.19 -9.42 24.24
N GLU A 443 -14.13 -9.12 25.53
CA GLU A 443 -13.53 -7.91 26.10
C GLU A 443 -12.53 -8.32 27.19
N MET A 444 -11.33 -7.74 27.12
CA MET A 444 -10.30 -7.78 28.13
C MET A 444 -10.15 -6.40 28.76
N VAL A 445 -10.10 -6.36 30.09
CA VAL A 445 -9.82 -5.15 30.87
C VAL A 445 -8.60 -5.42 31.72
N ASN A 446 -7.58 -4.58 31.59
CA ASN A 446 -6.30 -4.75 32.30
C ASN A 446 -5.73 -6.17 32.17
N GLY A 447 -5.79 -6.73 30.95
CA GLY A 447 -5.30 -8.08 30.65
C GLY A 447 -6.20 -9.25 31.08
N VAL A 448 -7.35 -9.00 31.71
CA VAL A 448 -8.28 -10.05 32.16
C VAL A 448 -9.52 -10.08 31.27
N VAL A 449 -9.88 -11.26 30.76
CA VAL A 449 -11.13 -11.46 29.99
C VAL A 449 -12.33 -11.34 30.93
N GLU A 450 -13.10 -10.25 30.80
CA GLU A 450 -14.31 -10.02 31.60
C GLU A 450 -15.57 -10.61 30.94
N LYS A 451 -15.66 -10.51 29.61
CA LYS A 451 -16.85 -10.87 28.84
C LYS A 451 -16.46 -11.60 27.58
N ALA A 452 -17.10 -12.73 27.33
CA ALA A 452 -17.01 -13.46 26.06
C ALA A 452 -18.42 -13.84 25.60
N LYS A 453 -18.71 -13.63 24.32
CA LYS A 453 -20.00 -13.95 23.72
C LYS A 453 -20.21 -15.47 23.73
N LYS A 454 -21.29 -15.92 24.37
CA LYS A 454 -21.69 -17.33 24.32
C LYS A 454 -22.37 -17.67 23.00
N VAL A 455 -22.14 -18.88 22.49
CA VAL A 455 -22.63 -19.37 21.21
C VAL A 455 -23.12 -20.81 21.34
N LYS A 456 -24.12 -21.17 20.53
CA LYS A 456 -24.45 -22.57 20.26
C LYS A 456 -23.58 -23.00 19.08
N ARG A 457 -22.54 -23.80 19.35
CA ARG A 457 -21.51 -24.06 18.33
C ARG A 457 -22.02 -24.89 17.16
N LYS A 458 -21.52 -24.56 15.97
CA LYS A 458 -21.67 -25.29 14.71
C LYS A 458 -20.35 -25.97 14.32
N PRO A 459 -20.37 -27.05 13.53
CA PRO A 459 -19.16 -27.64 12.96
C PRO A 459 -18.37 -26.63 12.13
N VAL A 460 -17.04 -26.63 12.22
CA VAL A 460 -16.17 -25.71 11.45
C VAL A 460 -16.40 -25.80 9.93
N GLU A 461 -16.81 -26.96 9.44
CA GLU A 461 -17.07 -27.22 8.02
C GLU A 461 -18.15 -26.33 7.41
N GLU A 462 -19.16 -25.92 8.19
CA GLU A 462 -20.21 -25.00 7.72
C GLU A 462 -19.65 -23.63 7.33
N TYR A 463 -18.57 -23.21 7.99
CA TYR A 463 -17.84 -21.99 7.68
C TYR A 463 -16.82 -22.22 6.56
N LEU A 464 -16.03 -23.30 6.63
CA LEU A 464 -14.93 -23.57 5.70
C LEU A 464 -15.42 -23.84 4.27
N SER A 465 -16.48 -24.63 4.11
CA SER A 465 -16.98 -25.08 2.79
C SER A 465 -17.51 -23.94 1.91
N ARG A 466 -17.86 -22.79 2.50
CA ARG A 466 -18.38 -21.62 1.79
C ARG A 466 -17.31 -20.72 1.19
N GLN A 467 -16.03 -21.00 1.44
CA GLN A 467 -14.93 -20.11 1.09
C GLN A 467 -13.99 -20.77 0.11
N LYS A 468 -13.73 -20.11 -1.03
CA LYS A 468 -12.75 -20.57 -2.02
C LYS A 468 -11.36 -20.80 -1.42
N ARG A 469 -10.94 -19.97 -0.44
CA ARG A 469 -9.64 -20.10 0.23
C ARG A 469 -9.44 -21.40 1.03
N PHE A 470 -10.50 -22.16 1.29
CA PHE A 470 -10.47 -23.48 1.95
C PHE A 470 -10.97 -24.62 1.05
N ARG A 471 -11.18 -24.36 -0.24
CA ARG A 471 -11.73 -25.36 -1.18
C ARG A 471 -10.87 -26.64 -1.26
N HIS A 472 -9.55 -26.51 -1.10
CA HIS A 472 -8.60 -27.62 -1.11
C HIS A 472 -8.77 -28.59 0.07
N LEU A 473 -9.49 -28.21 1.13
CA LEU A 473 -9.82 -29.10 2.23
C LEU A 473 -10.88 -30.14 1.85
N PHE A 474 -11.66 -29.86 0.81
CA PHE A 474 -12.79 -30.70 0.38
C PHE A 474 -12.60 -31.30 -1.01
N LYS A 475 -11.82 -30.65 -1.89
CA LYS A 475 -11.61 -31.07 -3.28
C LYS A 475 -10.13 -31.00 -3.66
N PRO A 476 -9.62 -31.93 -4.50
CA PRO A 476 -10.34 -33.03 -5.15
C PRO A 476 -10.69 -34.19 -4.21
N SER A 477 -9.91 -34.38 -3.15
CA SER A 477 -10.19 -35.30 -2.04
C SER A 477 -10.33 -34.51 -0.74
N ARG A 478 -11.14 -35.05 0.17
CA ARG A 478 -11.35 -34.46 1.49
C ARG A 478 -10.12 -34.68 2.37
N ARG A 479 -9.72 -33.65 3.12
CA ARG A 479 -8.54 -33.59 3.99
C ARG A 479 -8.96 -33.53 5.46
N ASP A 480 -9.46 -34.65 5.98
CA ASP A 480 -9.95 -34.74 7.36
C ASP A 480 -8.87 -34.44 8.41
N ASP A 481 -7.60 -34.69 8.07
CA ASP A 481 -6.44 -34.32 8.90
C ASP A 481 -6.40 -32.81 9.20
N LEU A 482 -6.58 -31.98 8.16
CA LEU A 482 -6.56 -30.53 8.26
C LEU A 482 -7.85 -29.98 8.87
N ILE A 483 -9.00 -30.55 8.52
CA ILE A 483 -10.31 -30.15 9.08
C ILE A 483 -10.34 -30.44 10.59
N ALA A 484 -9.84 -31.59 11.03
CA ALA A 484 -9.74 -31.93 12.44
C ALA A 484 -8.82 -30.98 13.21
N GLU A 485 -7.71 -30.53 12.61
CA GLU A 485 -6.86 -29.51 13.24
C GLU A 485 -7.59 -28.16 13.38
N ILE A 486 -8.33 -27.73 12.35
CA ILE A 486 -9.13 -26.50 12.44
C ILE A 486 -10.22 -26.63 13.51
N GLN A 487 -10.85 -27.81 13.65
CA GLN A 487 -11.80 -28.09 14.72
C GLN A 487 -11.13 -28.03 16.10
N ARG A 488 -9.91 -28.57 16.27
CA ARG A 488 -9.14 -28.46 17.52
C ARG A 488 -8.85 -27.00 17.88
N ILE A 489 -8.56 -26.14 16.91
CA ILE A 489 -8.39 -24.70 17.14
C ILE A 489 -9.70 -24.07 17.66
N ALA A 490 -10.83 -24.41 17.05
CA ALA A 490 -12.15 -23.92 17.49
C ALA A 490 -12.51 -24.42 18.89
N ASP A 491 -12.20 -25.68 19.22
CA ASP A 491 -12.41 -26.28 20.53
C ASP A 491 -11.53 -25.60 21.60
N ALA A 492 -10.24 -25.38 21.29
CA ALA A 492 -9.31 -24.69 22.19
C ALA A 492 -9.74 -23.25 22.46
N ASN A 493 -10.24 -22.53 21.44
CA ASN A 493 -10.85 -21.21 21.64
C ASN A 493 -12.09 -21.29 22.53
N ALA A 494 -12.95 -22.28 22.30
CA ALA A 494 -14.17 -22.44 23.06
C ALA A 494 -13.91 -22.72 24.54
N GLU A 495 -12.91 -23.55 24.84
CA GLU A 495 -12.43 -23.84 26.18
C GLU A 495 -11.80 -22.58 26.81
N ARG A 496 -10.82 -21.97 26.14
CA ARG A 496 -10.08 -20.79 26.63
C ARG A 496 -11.00 -19.63 27.04
N PHE A 497 -12.05 -19.36 26.26
CA PHE A 497 -12.96 -18.24 26.49
C PHE A 497 -14.32 -18.69 27.07
N GLY A 498 -14.50 -20.00 27.31
CA GLY A 498 -15.71 -20.60 27.85
C GLY A 498 -16.98 -20.32 27.03
N ILE A 499 -16.92 -20.28 25.70
CA ILE A 499 -18.00 -19.71 24.86
C ILE A 499 -19.22 -20.60 24.69
N ASP A 500 -19.15 -21.86 25.10
CA ASP A 500 -20.23 -22.82 24.90
C ASP A 500 -21.47 -22.53 25.77
N ILE A 501 -22.64 -22.49 25.13
CA ILE A 501 -23.92 -22.55 25.84
C ILE A 501 -24.18 -24.02 26.18
N ARG A 502 -23.88 -24.42 27.43
CA ARG A 502 -24.25 -25.74 27.93
C ARG A 502 -25.78 -25.84 28.01
N SER A 503 -26.38 -26.82 27.32
CA SER A 503 -27.78 -27.16 27.52
C SER A 503 -27.97 -27.57 28.98
N LYS A 504 -28.99 -27.03 29.67
CA LYS A 504 -29.38 -27.52 30.99
C LYS A 504 -29.65 -29.01 30.88
N GLU A 505 -29.05 -29.82 31.76
CA GLU A 505 -29.49 -31.20 31.96
C GLU A 505 -31.01 -31.20 32.21
N PRO A 506 -31.76 -32.18 31.65
CA PRO A 506 -33.17 -32.30 31.96
C PRO A 506 -33.30 -32.40 33.48
N ARG A 507 -34.12 -31.51 34.06
CA ARG A 507 -34.48 -31.62 35.48
C ARG A 507 -35.17 -32.97 35.67
N GLU A 508 -34.62 -33.79 36.55
CA GLU A 508 -35.22 -35.05 37.02
C GLU A 508 -36.63 -34.84 37.58
#